data_AF-A0AAN7YZ70-F1
#
_entry.id   AF-A0AAN7YZ70-F1
#
_cell.length_a   1.000
_cell.length_b   1.000
_cell.length_c   1.000
_cell.angle_alpha   90.00
_cell.angle_beta   90.00
_cell.angle_gamma   90.00
#
_symmetry.space_group_name_H-M   'P 1'
#
loop_
_entity.id
_entity.type
_entity.pdbx_description
1 polymer ?
#
loop_
_entity_poly.entity_id
_entity_poly.type
_entity_poly.pdbx_seq_one_letter_code
_entity_poly.pdbx_strand_id
1 'polypeptide(L)'
;MAASLNPVEAAFGNAMRDFKAELKDDDVYNQLSQITTIDQVYDATDEIQKKQAKEGHLRHLSKISPYLDRLEEYAATIEVFLQAKPDILALIWGPIKLLLQWTSVIRASFDAIVDIMAEIGELLPEFKRVISLFDQTVTLQEVMALFFRDILDFYLVALKFFKLSRELFPAVISVLYH
;
A
#
# COMPACT_ATOMS: atom_id res chain seq x y z
N MET A 1 -28.04 -4.50 -23.22
CA MET A 1 -27.10 -5.64 -23.21
C MET A 1 -26.14 -5.40 -22.06
N ALA A 2 -26.17 -6.23 -21.03
CA ALA A 2 -25.19 -6.13 -19.95
C ALA A 2 -23.83 -6.52 -20.53
N ALA A 3 -22.84 -5.63 -20.46
CA ALA A 3 -21.47 -5.99 -20.77
C ALA A 3 -21.10 -7.17 -19.87
N SER A 4 -20.71 -8.30 -20.45
CA SER A 4 -20.12 -9.40 -19.68
C SER A 4 -18.89 -8.83 -18.98
N LEU A 5 -18.93 -8.69 -17.65
CA LEU A 5 -17.76 -8.26 -16.88
C LEU A 5 -16.60 -9.17 -17.21
N ASN A 6 -15.45 -8.59 -17.55
CA ASN A 6 -14.20 -9.33 -17.63
C ASN A 6 -13.93 -9.98 -16.26
N PRO A 7 -13.72 -11.32 -16.16
CA PRO A 7 -13.45 -12.00 -14.90
C PRO A 7 -12.31 -11.39 -14.09
N VAL A 8 -11.30 -10.85 -14.78
CA VAL A 8 -10.15 -10.18 -14.16
C VAL A 8 -10.60 -8.87 -13.51
N GLU A 9 -11.33 -8.02 -14.24
CA GLU A 9 -11.87 -6.77 -13.67
C GLU A 9 -12.76 -7.04 -12.45
N ALA A 10 -13.56 -8.12 -12.51
CA ALA A 10 -14.37 -8.56 -11.39
C ALA A 10 -13.51 -8.99 -10.19
N ALA A 11 -12.39 -9.69 -10.41
CA ALA A 11 -11.48 -10.12 -9.35
C ALA A 11 -10.84 -8.91 -8.62
N PHE A 12 -10.32 -7.92 -9.36
CA PHE A 12 -9.83 -6.67 -8.78
C PHE A 12 -10.94 -5.94 -8.01
N GLY A 13 -12.10 -5.75 -8.65
CA GLY A 13 -13.24 -5.07 -8.01
C GLY A 13 -13.73 -5.77 -6.74
N ASN A 14 -13.68 -7.10 -6.69
CA ASN A 14 -14.01 -7.87 -5.48
C ASN A 14 -12.96 -7.64 -4.38
N ALA A 15 -11.67 -7.71 -4.70
CA ALA A 15 -10.61 -7.44 -3.72
C ALA A 15 -10.72 -6.04 -3.11
N MET A 16 -11.02 -5.02 -3.93
CA MET A 16 -11.26 -3.66 -3.43
C MET A 16 -12.48 -3.56 -2.51
N ARG A 17 -13.58 -4.23 -2.88
CA ARG A 17 -14.81 -4.23 -2.09
C ARG A 17 -14.59 -4.93 -0.75
N ASP A 18 -13.91 -6.08 -0.77
CA ASP A 18 -13.55 -6.84 0.42
C ASP A 18 -12.67 -5.99 1.34
N PHE A 19 -11.63 -5.35 0.80
CA PHE A 19 -10.76 -4.44 1.55
C PHE A 19 -11.55 -3.31 2.21
N LYS A 20 -12.42 -2.60 1.46
CA LYS A 20 -13.24 -1.52 2.03
C LYS A 20 -14.19 -2.03 3.12
N ALA A 21 -14.87 -3.14 2.86
CA ALA A 21 -15.82 -3.75 3.78
C ALA A 21 -15.15 -4.22 5.07
N GLU A 22 -13.91 -4.70 4.99
CA GLU A 22 -13.14 -5.16 6.13
C GLU A 22 -12.45 -4.03 6.89
N LEU A 23 -12.01 -2.96 6.21
CA LEU A 23 -11.40 -1.80 6.84
C LEU A 23 -12.38 -1.11 7.80
N LYS A 24 -13.67 -1.02 7.42
CA LYS A 24 -14.76 -0.45 8.23
C LYS A 24 -14.47 0.96 8.75
N ASP A 25 -13.78 1.75 7.94
CA ASP A 25 -13.37 3.11 8.25
C ASP A 25 -13.39 3.94 6.97
N ASP A 26 -14.48 4.68 6.78
CA ASP A 26 -14.66 5.54 5.60
C ASP A 26 -13.69 6.72 5.60
N ASP A 27 -13.30 7.24 6.77
CA ASP A 27 -12.35 8.36 6.86
C ASP A 27 -10.96 7.95 6.42
N VAL A 28 -10.50 6.78 6.85
CA VAL A 28 -9.24 6.19 6.38
C VAL A 28 -9.36 5.88 4.89
N TYR A 29 -10.42 5.22 4.45
CA TYR A 29 -10.59 4.90 3.03
C TYR A 29 -10.59 6.15 2.13
N ASN A 30 -11.22 7.24 2.58
CA ASN A 30 -11.22 8.53 1.88
C ASN A 30 -9.83 9.17 1.82
N GLN A 31 -8.96 8.95 2.81
CA GLN A 31 -7.56 9.39 2.72
C GLN A 31 -6.78 8.57 1.69
N LEU A 32 -6.99 7.25 1.66
CA LEU A 32 -6.34 6.37 0.69
C LEU A 32 -6.70 6.76 -0.75
N SER A 33 -7.98 7.07 -1.02
CA SER A 33 -8.49 7.38 -2.36
C SER A 33 -7.89 8.63 -3.00
N GLN A 34 -7.23 9.50 -2.23
CA GLN A 34 -6.59 10.72 -2.75
C GLN A 34 -5.17 10.49 -3.29
N ILE A 35 -4.61 9.30 -3.10
CA ILE A 35 -3.19 9.02 -3.32
C ILE A 35 -3.04 8.00 -4.44
N THR A 36 -2.94 8.46 -5.68
CA THR A 36 -2.97 7.60 -6.87
C THR A 36 -1.63 7.49 -7.58
N THR A 37 -0.58 8.17 -7.11
CA THR A 37 0.75 8.12 -7.73
C THR A 37 1.85 7.80 -6.72
N ILE A 38 2.93 7.20 -7.24
CA ILE A 38 4.16 6.97 -6.48
C ILE A 38 4.81 8.28 -6.01
N ASP A 39 4.74 9.35 -6.80
CA ASP A 39 5.27 10.67 -6.42
C ASP A 39 4.67 11.18 -5.11
N GLN A 40 3.37 10.97 -4.89
CA GLN A 40 2.72 11.35 -3.64
C GLN A 40 3.24 10.55 -2.43
N VAL A 41 3.80 9.36 -2.65
CA VAL A 41 4.51 8.55 -1.65
C VAL A 41 5.91 9.10 -1.44
N TYR A 42 6.65 9.41 -2.51
CA TYR A 42 7.97 10.02 -2.41
C TYR A 42 7.95 11.37 -1.68
N ASP A 43 6.99 12.24 -1.99
CA ASP A 43 6.78 13.50 -1.27
C ASP A 43 6.61 13.28 0.23
N ALA A 44 5.83 12.25 0.61
CA ALA A 44 5.63 11.90 2.02
C ALA A 44 6.92 11.38 2.67
N THR A 45 7.70 10.56 1.96
CA THR A 45 9.00 10.09 2.46
C THR A 45 9.96 11.26 2.69
N ASP A 46 10.04 12.21 1.77
CA ASP A 46 10.85 13.41 1.86
C ASP A 46 10.45 14.28 3.05
N GLU A 47 9.14 14.50 3.24
CA GLU A 47 8.63 15.23 4.40
C GLU A 47 8.99 14.56 5.72
N ILE A 48 8.88 13.22 5.78
CA ILE A 48 9.23 12.44 6.97
C ILE A 48 10.74 12.57 7.25
N GLN A 49 11.60 12.41 6.24
CA GLN A 49 13.05 12.58 6.40
C GLN A 49 13.41 13.99 6.87
N LYS A 50 12.81 15.03 6.29
CA LYS A 50 13.06 16.42 6.68
C LYS A 50 12.67 16.69 8.14
N LYS A 51 11.55 16.13 8.61
CA LYS A 51 11.12 16.26 10.03
C LYS A 51 12.09 15.53 10.95
N GLN A 52 12.40 14.28 10.62
CA GLN A 52 13.30 13.43 11.41
C GLN A 52 14.73 13.96 11.46
N ALA A 53 15.24 14.58 10.40
CA ALA A 53 16.56 15.22 10.37
C ALA A 53 16.66 16.36 11.39
N LYS A 54 15.59 17.17 11.54
CA LYS A 54 15.54 18.25 12.54
C LYS A 54 15.55 17.72 13.98
N GLU A 55 15.03 16.52 14.19
CA GLU A 55 14.98 15.84 15.48
C GLU A 55 16.25 15.00 15.77
N GLY A 56 17.25 15.04 14.89
CA GLY A 56 18.50 14.28 15.04
C GLY A 56 18.34 12.78 14.80
N HIS A 57 17.35 12.37 14.01
CA HIS A 57 16.94 10.99 13.81
C HIS A 57 16.85 10.62 12.34
N LEU A 58 17.94 10.70 11.57
CA LEU A 58 17.92 10.27 10.16
C LEU A 58 17.55 8.78 10.04
N ARG A 59 16.48 8.48 9.30
CA ARG A 59 16.09 7.10 8.97
C ARG A 59 16.42 6.79 7.51
N HIS A 60 16.78 5.53 7.27
CA HIS A 60 17.17 5.03 5.96
C HIS A 60 15.93 4.70 5.12
N LEU A 61 15.15 5.72 4.77
CA LEU A 61 13.90 5.56 4.03
C LEU A 61 14.10 4.97 2.62
N SER A 62 15.30 5.07 2.04
CA SER A 62 15.69 4.35 0.82
C SER A 62 15.64 2.83 0.94
N LYS A 63 15.51 2.26 2.14
CA LYS A 63 15.22 0.83 2.30
C LYS A 63 13.89 0.40 1.67
N ILE A 64 12.92 1.31 1.52
CA ILE A 64 11.63 0.96 0.92
C ILE A 64 11.68 0.88 -0.61
N SER A 65 12.75 1.37 -1.24
CA SER A 65 12.86 1.45 -2.70
C SER A 65 12.56 0.13 -3.43
N PRO A 66 13.08 -1.05 -3.00
CA PRO A 66 12.74 -2.32 -3.65
C PRO A 66 11.23 -2.58 -3.72
N TYR A 67 10.48 -2.20 -2.67
CA TYR A 67 9.03 -2.35 -2.65
C TYR A 67 8.34 -1.38 -3.61
N LEU A 68 8.74 -0.11 -3.58
CA LEU A 68 8.16 0.92 -4.44
C LEU A 68 8.43 0.64 -5.92
N ASP A 69 9.65 0.24 -6.26
CA ASP A 69 10.05 -0.09 -7.63
C ASP A 69 9.22 -1.27 -8.16
N ARG A 70 9.05 -2.33 -7.35
CA ARG A 70 8.23 -3.49 -7.72
C ARG A 70 6.76 -3.13 -7.90
N LEU A 71 6.21 -2.30 -7.02
CA LEU A 71 4.83 -1.85 -7.13
C LEU A 71 4.62 -0.87 -8.29
N GLU A 72 5.65 -0.12 -8.70
CA GLU A 72 5.59 0.73 -9.89
C GLU A 72 5.51 -0.13 -11.15
N GLU A 73 6.33 -1.17 -11.25
CA GLU A 73 6.23 -2.15 -12.34
C GLU A 73 4.86 -2.83 -12.35
N TYR A 74 4.36 -3.22 -11.18
CA TYR A 74 3.04 -3.81 -11.03
C TYR A 74 1.91 -2.85 -11.45
N ALA A 75 1.96 -1.59 -11.01
CA ALA A 75 0.97 -0.56 -11.35
C ALA A 75 0.93 -0.29 -12.86
N ALA A 76 2.10 -0.12 -13.49
CA ALA A 76 2.20 0.09 -14.94
C ALA A 76 1.61 -1.10 -15.73
N THR A 77 1.74 -2.30 -15.18
CA THR A 77 1.21 -3.53 -15.77
C THR A 77 -0.31 -3.58 -15.76
N ILE A 78 -0.91 -3.36 -14.59
CA ILE A 78 -2.37 -3.41 -14.43
C ILE A 78 -3.05 -2.25 -15.16
N GLU A 79 -2.36 -1.11 -15.33
CA GLU A 79 -2.82 0.02 -16.15
C GLU A 79 -3.08 -0.38 -17.60
N VAL A 80 -2.18 -1.19 -18.18
CA VAL A 80 -2.33 -1.70 -19.55
C VAL A 80 -3.53 -2.63 -19.68
N PHE A 81 -3.75 -3.52 -18.71
CA PHE A 81 -4.80 -4.55 -18.80
C PHE A 81 -6.19 -4.04 -18.46
N LEU A 82 -6.31 -3.18 -17.45
CA LEU A 82 -7.59 -2.76 -16.87
C LEU A 82 -8.05 -1.38 -17.33
N GLN A 83 -7.27 -0.71 -18.20
CA GLN A 83 -7.41 0.73 -18.47
C GLN A 83 -7.54 1.49 -17.14
N ALA A 84 -6.57 1.24 -16.25
CA ALA A 84 -6.83 1.20 -14.82
C ALA A 84 -7.53 2.44 -14.25
N LYS A 85 -8.46 2.17 -13.34
CA LYS A 85 -9.24 3.15 -12.61
C LYS A 85 -8.38 3.73 -11.48
N PRO A 86 -8.42 5.06 -11.24
CA PRO A 86 -7.73 5.72 -10.14
C PRO A 86 -7.87 5.02 -8.78
N ASP A 87 -9.02 4.37 -8.54
CA ASP A 87 -9.30 3.65 -7.30
C ASP A 87 -8.38 2.44 -7.04
N ILE A 88 -7.89 1.75 -8.09
CA ILE A 88 -6.96 0.62 -7.92
C ILE A 88 -5.59 1.16 -7.51
N LEU A 89 -5.11 2.18 -8.22
CA LEU A 89 -3.84 2.85 -7.90
C LEU A 89 -3.88 3.45 -6.49
N ALA A 90 -5.02 3.99 -6.09
CA ALA A 90 -5.23 4.49 -4.74
C ALA A 90 -4.96 3.44 -3.65
N LEU A 91 -5.38 2.20 -3.90
CA LEU A 91 -5.19 1.10 -2.96
C LEU A 91 -3.80 0.46 -3.05
N ILE A 92 -2.99 0.81 -4.05
CA ILE A 92 -1.55 0.49 -4.09
C ILE A 92 -0.77 1.53 -3.27
N TRP A 93 -0.96 2.82 -3.56
CA TRP A 93 -0.10 3.89 -3.04
C TRP A 93 -0.57 4.49 -1.71
N GLY A 94 -1.88 4.65 -1.54
CA GLY A 94 -2.49 5.24 -0.35
C GLY A 94 -2.07 4.55 0.95
N PRO A 95 -2.16 3.21 1.05
CA PRO A 95 -1.80 2.50 2.27
C PRO A 95 -0.33 2.69 2.65
N ILE A 96 0.58 2.70 1.68
CA ILE A 96 2.02 2.92 1.92
C ILE A 96 2.24 4.27 2.57
N LYS A 97 1.74 5.33 1.92
CA LYS A 97 1.87 6.71 2.44
C LYS A 97 1.30 6.82 3.85
N LEU A 98 0.10 6.27 4.07
CA LEU A 98 -0.58 6.39 5.34
C LEU A 98 0.15 5.64 6.46
N LEU A 99 0.62 4.42 6.18
CA LEU A 99 1.41 3.61 7.11
C LEU A 99 2.73 4.31 7.49
N LEU A 100 3.44 4.88 6.52
CA LEU A 100 4.66 5.67 6.77
C LEU A 100 4.37 6.88 7.65
N GLN A 101 3.29 7.61 7.38
CA GLN A 101 2.88 8.75 8.20
C GLN A 101 2.53 8.34 9.63
N TRP A 102 1.73 7.28 9.80
CA TRP A 102 1.27 6.80 11.10
C TRP A 102 2.39 6.27 11.98
N THR A 103 3.36 5.59 11.37
CA THR A 103 4.48 4.99 12.11
C THR A 103 5.63 5.96 12.34
N SER A 104 5.72 7.08 11.59
CA SER A 104 6.83 8.04 11.68
C SER A 104 7.12 8.55 13.11
N VAL A 105 6.08 8.63 13.95
CA VAL A 105 6.13 9.10 15.35
C VAL A 105 6.94 8.18 16.26
N ILE A 106 6.87 6.85 16.07
CA ILE A 106 7.54 5.87 16.91
C ILE A 106 8.62 5.15 16.09
N ARG A 107 9.87 5.25 16.53
CA ARG A 107 11.02 4.68 15.81
C ARG A 107 10.85 3.20 15.49
N ALA A 108 10.59 2.37 16.51
CA ALA A 108 10.45 0.94 16.33
C ALA A 108 9.33 0.57 15.35
N SER A 109 8.17 1.25 15.43
CA SER A 109 7.04 1.02 14.53
C SER A 109 7.37 1.33 13.08
N PHE A 110 8.13 2.40 12.85
CA PHE A 110 8.52 2.81 11.51
C PHE A 110 9.58 1.91 10.91
N ASP A 111 10.61 1.59 11.69
CA ASP A 111 11.66 0.67 11.25
C ASP A 111 11.02 -0.68 10.89
N ALA A 112 10.10 -1.18 11.72
CA ALA A 112 9.35 -2.41 11.44
C ALA A 112 8.54 -2.35 10.13
N ILE A 113 7.79 -1.28 9.87
CA ILE A 113 7.00 -1.23 8.63
C ILE A 113 7.87 -1.07 7.38
N VAL A 114 8.96 -0.30 7.47
CA VAL A 114 9.91 -0.13 6.36
C VAL A 114 10.63 -1.44 6.08
N ASP A 115 11.08 -2.16 7.11
CA ASP A 115 11.77 -3.44 6.95
C ASP A 115 10.82 -4.50 6.37
N ILE A 116 9.57 -4.61 6.84
CA ILE A 116 8.58 -5.54 6.26
C ILE A 116 8.29 -5.20 4.79
N MET A 117 8.09 -3.92 4.46
CA MET A 117 7.87 -3.52 3.07
C MET A 117 9.08 -3.87 2.19
N ALA A 118 10.30 -3.61 2.67
CA ALA A 118 11.52 -3.99 1.98
C ALA A 118 11.60 -5.50 1.74
N GLU A 119 11.33 -6.32 2.77
CA GLU A 119 11.29 -7.78 2.65
C GLU A 119 10.25 -8.25 1.62
N ILE A 120 9.05 -7.67 1.60
CA ILE A 120 8.04 -7.98 0.58
C ILE A 120 8.56 -7.58 -0.81
N GLY A 121 9.21 -6.41 -0.94
CA GLY A 121 9.81 -5.96 -2.20
C GLY A 121 10.82 -6.95 -2.77
N GLU A 122 11.65 -7.56 -1.93
CA GLU A 122 12.61 -8.58 -2.34
C GLU A 122 11.94 -9.91 -2.76
N LEU A 123 10.76 -10.22 -2.23
CA LEU A 123 9.98 -11.41 -2.56
C LEU A 123 9.10 -11.23 -3.81
N LEU A 124 8.74 -9.99 -4.14
CA LEU A 124 7.93 -9.69 -5.31
C LEU A 124 8.71 -9.97 -6.61
N PRO A 125 8.04 -10.49 -7.65
CA PRO A 125 8.68 -10.75 -8.93
C PRO A 125 9.05 -9.45 -9.65
N GLU A 126 10.03 -9.52 -10.55
CA GLU A 126 10.26 -8.52 -11.60
C GLU A 126 9.06 -8.52 -12.57
N PHE A 127 8.01 -7.75 -12.28
CA PHE A 127 6.78 -7.77 -13.06
C PHE A 127 7.03 -7.45 -14.53
N LYS A 128 7.89 -6.47 -14.84
CA LYS A 128 8.30 -6.14 -16.23
C LYS A 128 8.87 -7.36 -16.96
N ARG A 129 9.65 -8.18 -16.26
CA ARG A 129 10.25 -9.40 -16.82
C ARG A 129 9.21 -10.52 -16.95
N VAL A 130 8.33 -10.68 -15.97
CA VAL A 130 7.25 -11.68 -16.04
C VAL A 130 6.41 -11.40 -17.29
N ILE A 131 5.96 -10.17 -17.49
CA ILE A 131 5.06 -9.83 -18.62
C ILE A 131 5.76 -9.91 -19.97
N SER A 132 7.07 -9.67 -20.04
CA SER A 132 7.80 -9.83 -21.31
C SER A 132 7.99 -11.30 -21.71
N LEU A 133 7.93 -12.21 -20.74
CA LEU A 133 8.08 -13.66 -20.95
C LEU A 133 6.76 -14.38 -21.23
N PHE A 134 5.63 -13.80 -20.82
CA PHE A 134 4.31 -14.39 -21.01
C PHE A 134 3.48 -13.54 -21.96
N ASP A 135 2.78 -14.17 -22.89
CA ASP A 135 1.67 -13.49 -23.58
C ASP A 135 0.69 -12.96 -22.52
N GLN A 136 0.05 -11.82 -22.78
CA GLN A 136 -0.92 -11.16 -21.89
C GLN A 136 -2.23 -11.96 -21.77
N THR A 137 -2.09 -13.20 -21.30
CA THR A 137 -3.15 -14.19 -21.16
C THR A 137 -4.03 -13.86 -19.96
N VAL A 138 -5.27 -14.36 -20.01
CA VAL A 138 -6.22 -14.27 -18.89
C VAL A 138 -5.61 -14.86 -17.61
N THR A 139 -4.87 -15.98 -17.72
CA THR A 139 -4.21 -16.61 -16.57
C THR A 139 -3.18 -15.69 -15.91
N LEU A 140 -2.37 -14.96 -16.67
CA LEU A 140 -1.43 -13.99 -16.10
C LEU A 140 -2.18 -12.87 -15.37
N GLN A 141 -3.26 -12.37 -15.96
CA GLN A 141 -4.08 -11.31 -15.38
C GLN A 141 -4.80 -11.77 -14.09
N GLU A 142 -5.26 -13.02 -14.01
CA GLU A 142 -5.79 -13.63 -12.80
C GLU A 142 -4.75 -13.73 -11.69
N VAL A 143 -3.51 -14.11 -12.03
CA VAL A 143 -2.39 -14.13 -11.09
C VAL A 143 -2.08 -12.71 -10.58
N MET A 144 -2.13 -11.68 -11.43
CA MET A 144 -2.01 -10.29 -10.98
C MET A 144 -3.13 -9.93 -9.99
N ALA A 145 -4.38 -10.30 -10.27
CA ALA A 145 -5.49 -10.06 -9.34
C ALA A 145 -5.27 -10.73 -7.96
N LEU A 146 -4.62 -11.91 -7.92
CA LEU A 146 -4.23 -12.56 -6.67
C LEU A 146 -3.14 -11.78 -5.94
N PHE A 147 -2.09 -11.32 -6.63
CA PHE A 147 -1.06 -10.45 -6.03
C PHE A 147 -1.67 -9.17 -5.45
N PHE A 148 -2.63 -8.56 -6.16
CA PHE A 148 -3.33 -7.39 -5.65
C PHE A 148 -4.04 -7.69 -4.33
N ARG A 149 -4.77 -8.81 -4.25
CA ARG A 149 -5.45 -9.24 -3.02
C ARG A 149 -4.45 -9.46 -1.88
N ASP A 150 -3.34 -10.15 -2.12
CA ASP A 150 -2.32 -10.40 -1.09
C ASP A 150 -1.70 -9.09 -0.56
N ILE A 151 -1.46 -8.11 -1.45
CA ILE A 151 -1.00 -6.77 -1.07
C ILE A 151 -2.05 -6.06 -0.20
N LEU A 152 -3.33 -6.12 -0.58
CA LEU A 152 -4.42 -5.51 0.20
C LEU A 152 -4.60 -6.17 1.57
N ASP A 153 -4.44 -7.49 1.66
CA ASP A 153 -4.53 -8.22 2.92
C ASP A 153 -3.41 -7.79 3.89
N PHE A 154 -2.18 -7.65 3.38
CA PHE A 154 -1.07 -7.06 4.14
C PHE A 154 -1.41 -5.65 4.64
N TYR A 155 -1.86 -4.77 3.74
CA TYR A 155 -2.22 -3.40 4.09
C TYR A 155 -3.33 -3.32 5.12
N LEU A 156 -4.36 -4.16 4.99
CA LEU A 156 -5.49 -4.21 5.90
C LEU A 156 -5.04 -4.56 7.32
N VAL A 157 -4.18 -5.58 7.46
CA VAL A 157 -3.61 -5.98 8.74
C VAL A 157 -2.79 -4.85 9.35
N ALA A 158 -1.89 -4.25 8.57
CA ALA A 158 -1.02 -3.17 9.05
C ALA A 158 -1.83 -1.92 9.46
N LEU A 159 -2.79 -1.50 8.65
CA LEU A 159 -3.63 -0.33 8.92
C LEU A 159 -4.47 -0.56 10.19
N LYS A 160 -5.14 -1.71 10.33
CA LYS A 160 -5.92 -2.02 11.54
C LYS A 160 -5.04 -1.99 12.80
N PHE A 161 -3.85 -2.61 12.73
CA PHE A 161 -2.92 -2.66 13.85
C PHE A 161 -2.42 -1.27 14.28
N PHE A 162 -1.94 -0.46 13.32
CA PHE A 162 -1.39 0.86 13.64
C PHE A 162 -2.46 1.89 13.98
N LYS A 163 -3.68 1.76 13.43
CA LYS A 163 -4.83 2.57 13.86
C LYS A 163 -5.14 2.32 15.35
N LEU A 164 -5.34 1.05 15.72
CA LEU A 164 -5.64 0.69 17.10
C LEU A 164 -4.54 1.16 18.06
N SER A 165 -3.28 0.97 17.67
CA SER A 165 -2.12 1.45 18.42
C SER A 165 -2.21 2.96 18.67
N ARG A 166 -2.48 3.77 17.63
CA ARG A 166 -2.57 5.23 17.74
C ARG A 166 -3.72 5.71 18.63
N GLU A 167 -4.83 4.98 18.69
CA GLU A 167 -5.98 5.31 19.54
C GLU A 167 -5.72 4.93 21.01
N LEU A 168 -5.07 3.80 21.25
CA LEU A 168 -4.83 3.29 22.60
C LEU A 168 -3.65 3.96 23.31
N PHE A 169 -2.55 4.27 22.63
CA PHE A 169 -1.34 4.81 23.28
C PHE A 169 -1.60 6.11 24.06
N PRO A 170 -2.28 7.13 23.51
CA PRO A 170 -2.60 8.34 24.25
C PRO A 170 -3.59 8.10 25.41
N ALA A 171 -4.54 7.19 25.23
CA ALA A 171 -5.55 6.85 26.24
C ALA A 171 -4.97 6.11 27.44
N VAL A 172 -3.98 5.23 27.22
CA VAL A 172 -3.28 4.53 28.31
C VAL A 172 -2.40 5.51 29.10
N ILE A 173 -1.72 6.43 28.41
CA ILE A 173 -0.91 7.46 29.06
C ILE A 173 -1.81 8.39 29.90
N SER A 174 -2.96 8.85 29.38
CA SER A 174 -3.83 9.75 30.15
C SER A 174 -4.38 9.13 31.44
N VAL A 175 -4.63 7.81 31.43
CA VAL A 175 -5.09 7.04 32.61
C VAL A 175 -3.98 6.79 33.63
N LEU A 176 -2.72 6.66 33.21
CA LEU A 176 -1.60 6.41 34.13
C LEU A 176 -1.07 7.67 34.83
N TYR A 177 -1.46 8.86 34.36
CA TYR A 177 -1.04 10.15 34.92
C TYR A 177 -2.18 10.91 35.64
N HIS A 178 -3.28 10.22 35.99
CA HIS A 178 -4.33 10.67 36.91
C HIS A 178 -4.47 9.69 38.07
#